data_AF-A0A3R7LJQ4-F1
#
_entry.id   AF-A0A3R7LJQ4-F1
#
_cell.length_a   1.000
_cell.length_b   1.000
_cell.length_c   1.000
_cell.angle_alpha   90.00
_cell.angle_beta   90.00
_cell.angle_gamma   90.00
#
_symmetry.space_group_name_H-M   'P 1'
#
loop_
_entity.id
_entity.type
_entity.pdbx_description
1 polymer ?
#
loop_
_entity_poly.entity_id
_entity_poly.type
_entity_poly.pdbx_seq_one_letter_code
_entity_poly.pdbx_strand_id
1 'polypeptide(L)'
;VKDNKILLLLMSYTEPTGTQKPPASGSWGAALYTGTVAGSGGANAITWTESTESSSSTLNSTFTTEMDAKKWRSFVDNAGRGVMHQGKVFFPLVAVSSESGVRVCTVISLTERSGVTAGSGTWSFPSSVAVAEGCVAATLLEWKKKLLMIAVTELRRYRLYESADAGATWTETTGTHAPLLGDFLNGVEPGEGDDFITATIGGTEVVLFARRWHSYDNATGAIGCVLQLWV
;
A
#
# COMPACT_ATOMS: atom_id res chain seq x y z
N VAL A 1 2.95 -4.34 10.48
CA VAL A 1 3.19 -4.97 11.81
C VAL A 1 4.34 -4.23 12.46
N LYS A 2 4.24 -3.97 13.76
CA LYS A 2 5.27 -3.30 14.58
C LYS A 2 5.30 -3.99 15.93
N ASP A 3 6.43 -4.57 16.31
CA ASP A 3 6.57 -5.31 17.58
C ASP A 3 5.46 -6.36 17.72
N ASN A 4 4.69 -6.31 18.82
CA ASN A 4 3.52 -7.16 19.03
C ASN A 4 2.19 -6.55 18.53
N LYS A 5 2.25 -5.56 17.63
CA LYS A 5 1.09 -4.81 17.14
C LYS A 5 0.90 -4.93 15.63
N ILE A 6 -0.35 -4.98 15.21
CA ILE A 6 -0.80 -4.99 13.82
C ILE A 6 -1.57 -3.69 13.59
N LEU A 7 -1.14 -2.91 12.62
CA LEU A 7 -1.84 -1.70 12.20
C LEU A 7 -2.64 -2.02 10.95
N LEU A 8 -3.93 -1.75 10.96
CA LEU A 8 -4.86 -2.02 9.88
C LEU A 8 -5.61 -0.74 9.53
N LEU A 9 -5.27 -0.15 8.38
CA LEU A 9 -6.00 0.98 7.82
C LEU A 9 -7.19 0.45 7.02
N LEU A 10 -8.39 0.84 7.41
CA LEU A 10 -9.63 0.51 6.71
C LEU A 10 -10.24 1.78 6.12
N MET A 11 -10.79 1.63 4.92
CA MET A 11 -11.52 2.68 4.23
C MET A 11 -12.91 2.14 3.92
N SER A 12 -13.93 2.94 4.24
CA SER A 12 -15.32 2.66 3.92
C SER A 12 -15.85 3.79 3.07
N TYR A 13 -16.53 3.47 1.97
CA TYR A 13 -17.23 4.46 1.16
C TYR A 13 -18.51 3.87 0.62
N THR A 14 -19.51 4.73 0.45
CA THR A 14 -20.72 4.40 -0.30
C THR A 14 -20.46 4.84 -1.74
N GLU A 15 -20.48 3.90 -2.68
CA GLU A 15 -20.37 4.29 -4.09
C GLU A 15 -21.55 5.21 -4.48
N PRO A 16 -21.28 6.39 -5.06
CA PRO A 16 -22.34 7.29 -5.46
C PRO A 16 -23.15 6.66 -6.60
N THR A 17 -24.48 6.73 -6.48
CA THR A 17 -25.39 6.38 -7.58
C THR A 17 -25.45 7.54 -8.58
N GLY A 18 -24.88 7.36 -9.77
CA GLY A 18 -24.92 8.37 -10.86
C GLY A 18 -23.55 9.02 -11.16
N THR A 19 -23.56 10.28 -11.61
CA THR A 19 -22.37 10.96 -12.14
C THR A 19 -21.23 11.09 -11.11
N GLN A 20 -20.01 10.95 -11.61
CA GLN A 20 -18.71 10.88 -10.94
C GLN A 20 -18.35 12.15 -10.14
N LYS A 21 -19.06 12.44 -9.05
CA LYS A 21 -18.77 13.58 -8.18
C LYS A 21 -17.81 13.16 -7.04
N PRO A 22 -16.96 14.06 -6.50
CA PRO A 22 -16.31 13.85 -5.22
C PRO A 22 -17.33 13.43 -4.15
N PRO A 23 -16.94 12.58 -3.19
CA PRO A 23 -17.86 12.00 -2.24
C PRO A 23 -18.44 13.13 -1.39
N ALA A 24 -19.76 13.13 -1.23
CA ALA A 24 -20.42 14.07 -0.33
C ALA A 24 -19.91 13.87 1.11
N SER A 25 -19.93 14.93 1.91
CA SER A 25 -19.61 14.82 3.35
C SER A 25 -20.43 13.69 3.99
N GLY A 26 -19.75 12.76 4.67
CA GLY A 26 -20.38 11.60 5.30
C GLY A 26 -20.62 10.37 4.40
N SER A 27 -20.23 10.41 3.11
CA SER A 27 -20.33 9.25 2.20
C SER A 27 -19.08 8.36 2.19
N TRP A 28 -18.05 8.71 2.96
CA TRP A 28 -16.84 7.92 3.12
C TRP A 28 -16.19 8.16 4.50
N GLY A 29 -15.29 7.26 4.91
CA GLY A 29 -14.48 7.38 6.11
C GLY A 29 -13.28 6.43 6.11
N ALA A 30 -12.26 6.75 6.89
CA ALA A 30 -11.10 5.93 7.17
C ALA A 30 -10.90 5.77 8.68
N ALA A 31 -10.46 4.59 9.07
CA ALA A 31 -10.17 4.25 10.46
C ALA A 31 -8.89 3.42 10.54
N LEU A 32 -8.10 3.66 11.59
CA LEU A 32 -6.94 2.83 11.92
C LEU A 32 -7.27 1.94 13.10
N TYR A 33 -7.18 0.62 12.89
CA TYR A 33 -7.27 -0.36 13.96
C TYR A 33 -5.88 -0.84 14.36
N THR A 34 -5.71 -1.02 15.66
CA THR A 34 -4.50 -1.61 16.24
C THR A 34 -4.86 -2.96 16.87
N GLY A 35 -4.34 -4.04 16.32
CA GLY A 35 -4.41 -5.38 16.88
C GLY A 35 -3.20 -5.60 17.79
N THR A 36 -3.40 -5.89 19.07
CA THR A 36 -2.31 -6.22 20.00
C THR A 36 -2.28 -7.73 20.23
N VAL A 37 -1.15 -8.37 19.94
CA VAL A 37 -0.91 -9.80 20.17
C VAL A 37 -0.57 -10.00 21.64
N ALA A 38 -1.30 -10.88 22.32
CA ALA A 38 -1.03 -11.25 23.70
C ALA A 38 0.36 -11.90 23.86
N GLY A 39 1.02 -11.66 25.00
CA GLY A 39 2.33 -12.26 25.32
C GLY A 39 2.27 -13.79 25.48
N SER A 40 3.44 -14.42 25.51
CA SER A 40 3.68 -15.87 25.39
C SER A 40 3.24 -16.75 26.57
N GLY A 41 2.08 -16.47 27.18
CA GLY A 41 1.51 -17.21 28.30
C GLY A 41 0.04 -17.61 28.15
N GLY A 42 -0.60 -17.33 27.01
CA GLY A 42 -1.99 -17.69 26.71
C GLY A 42 -2.19 -18.07 25.24
N ALA A 43 -3.41 -18.44 24.86
CA ALA A 43 -3.78 -18.57 23.45
C ALA A 43 -3.42 -17.26 22.73
N ASN A 44 -2.75 -17.34 21.58
CA ASN A 44 -2.24 -16.21 20.78
C ASN A 44 -3.37 -15.28 20.28
N ALA A 45 -4.10 -14.65 21.20
CA ALA A 45 -5.26 -13.83 20.94
C ALA A 45 -4.80 -12.44 20.48
N ILE A 46 -5.56 -11.88 19.54
CA ILE A 46 -5.36 -10.54 19.02
C ILE A 46 -6.54 -9.71 19.51
N THR A 47 -6.25 -8.67 20.30
CA THR A 47 -7.26 -7.70 20.71
C THR A 47 -7.21 -6.51 19.76
N TRP A 48 -8.30 -6.28 19.04
CA TRP A 48 -8.44 -5.14 18.13
C TRP A 48 -9.07 -3.95 18.84
N THR A 49 -8.41 -2.80 18.77
CA THR A 49 -8.95 -1.54 19.24
C THR A 49 -8.88 -0.52 18.11
N GLU A 50 -9.97 0.22 17.90
CA GLU A 50 -9.91 1.42 17.06
C GLU A 50 -8.96 2.42 17.72
N SER A 51 -8.09 3.04 16.93
CA SER A 51 -7.08 3.96 17.45
C SER A 51 -7.73 5.29 17.80
N THR A 52 -8.07 5.48 19.07
CA THR A 52 -8.81 6.66 19.56
C THR A 52 -7.94 7.93 19.67
N GLU A 53 -6.61 7.79 19.72
CA GLU A 53 -5.66 8.91 19.96
C GLU A 53 -5.15 9.60 18.69
N SER A 54 -5.43 9.04 17.51
CA SER A 54 -5.43 9.75 16.23
C SER A 54 -6.87 9.68 15.75
N SER A 55 -7.74 10.48 16.40
CA SER A 55 -9.19 10.37 16.25
C SER A 55 -9.54 10.23 14.78
N SER A 56 -10.45 9.31 14.45
CA SER A 56 -10.90 9.06 13.08
C SER A 56 -11.26 10.38 12.36
N SER A 57 -11.61 11.44 13.10
CA SER A 57 -11.73 12.82 12.59
C SER A 57 -10.45 13.44 11.99
N THR A 58 -9.26 13.28 12.59
CA THR A 58 -8.00 13.80 12.03
C THR A 58 -7.61 13.04 10.78
N LEU A 59 -7.70 11.71 10.80
CA LEU A 59 -7.46 10.88 9.61
C LEU A 59 -8.43 11.24 8.48
N ASN A 60 -9.73 11.31 8.78
CA ASN A 60 -10.76 11.73 7.83
C ASN A 60 -10.50 13.14 7.28
N SER A 61 -10.07 14.07 8.13
CA SER A 61 -9.73 15.44 7.71
C SER A 61 -8.51 15.48 6.79
N THR A 62 -7.46 14.70 7.08
CA THR A 62 -6.26 14.59 6.23
C THR A 62 -6.63 14.08 4.84
N PHE A 63 -7.37 12.98 4.77
CA PHE A 63 -7.88 12.43 3.52
C PHE A 63 -8.81 13.42 2.79
N THR A 64 -9.78 14.03 3.48
CA THR A 64 -10.73 14.98 2.85
C THR A 64 -9.97 16.15 2.22
N THR A 65 -9.01 16.73 2.95
CA THR A 65 -8.17 17.83 2.46
C THR A 65 -7.40 17.42 1.22
N GLU A 66 -6.79 16.23 1.24
CA GLU A 66 -6.03 15.72 0.10
C GLU A 66 -6.92 15.43 -1.11
N MET A 67 -8.07 14.79 -0.90
CA MET A 67 -9.04 14.50 -1.96
C MET A 67 -9.54 15.78 -2.63
N ASP A 68 -9.83 16.82 -1.85
CA ASP A 68 -10.26 18.11 -2.38
C ASP A 68 -9.14 18.83 -3.15
N ALA A 69 -7.91 18.77 -2.65
CA ALA A 69 -6.73 19.38 -3.24
C ALA A 69 -6.32 18.70 -4.56
N LYS A 70 -6.35 17.36 -4.59
CA LYS A 70 -5.92 16.54 -5.73
C LYS A 70 -7.06 16.14 -6.67
N LYS A 71 -8.30 16.55 -6.37
CA LYS A 71 -9.52 16.19 -7.12
C LYS A 71 -9.70 14.67 -7.21
N TRP A 72 -9.67 14.00 -6.07
CA TRP A 72 -9.96 12.57 -5.97
C TRP A 72 -11.38 12.33 -5.47
N ARG A 73 -12.05 11.30 -6.00
CA ARG A 73 -13.42 10.93 -5.61
C ARG A 73 -13.52 9.66 -4.77
N SER A 74 -12.52 8.79 -4.82
CA SER A 74 -12.53 7.55 -4.05
C SER A 74 -11.14 6.94 -4.03
N PHE A 75 -11.00 5.86 -3.28
CA PHE A 75 -9.85 4.97 -3.31
C PHE A 75 -10.35 3.56 -3.61
N VAL A 76 -9.58 2.82 -4.40
CA VAL A 76 -9.85 1.40 -4.64
C VAL A 76 -9.01 0.55 -3.72
N ASP A 77 -9.54 -0.62 -3.35
CA ASP A 77 -8.79 -1.59 -2.57
C ASP A 77 -7.54 -2.01 -3.35
N ASN A 78 -6.42 -1.93 -2.66
CA ASN A 78 -5.10 -2.25 -3.16
C ASN A 78 -4.59 -3.55 -2.54
N ALA A 79 -5.33 -4.14 -1.57
CA ALA A 79 -4.89 -5.26 -0.73
C ALA A 79 -3.44 -5.11 -0.22
N GLY A 80 -2.99 -3.86 -0.11
CA GLY A 80 -1.59 -3.51 -0.04
C GLY A 80 -1.06 -3.61 1.39
N ARG A 81 0.12 -4.19 1.54
CA ARG A 81 0.80 -4.25 2.83
C ARG A 81 1.52 -2.93 3.11
N GLY A 82 1.35 -2.40 4.32
CA GLY A 82 2.11 -1.25 4.79
C GLY A 82 3.55 -1.60 5.18
N VAL A 83 4.45 -0.62 5.08
CA VAL A 83 5.88 -0.75 5.42
C VAL A 83 6.25 0.27 6.48
N MET A 84 7.12 -0.11 7.40
CA MET A 84 7.75 0.83 8.31
C MET A 84 9.09 1.27 7.71
N HIS A 85 9.34 2.56 7.68
CA HIS A 85 10.61 3.09 7.21
C HIS A 85 10.93 4.38 7.98
N GLN A 86 12.14 4.48 8.52
CA GLN A 86 12.63 5.66 9.25
C GLN A 86 11.64 6.22 10.30
N GLY A 87 11.02 5.34 11.09
CA GLY A 87 10.11 5.73 12.18
C GLY A 87 8.71 6.16 11.73
N LYS A 88 8.38 6.01 10.44
CA LYS A 88 7.04 6.22 9.90
C LYS A 88 6.44 4.91 9.41
N VAL A 89 5.11 4.81 9.46
CA VAL A 89 4.35 3.71 8.86
C VAL A 89 3.70 4.21 7.57
N PHE A 90 3.88 3.50 6.48
CA PHE A 90 3.35 3.85 5.16
C PHE A 90 2.31 2.83 4.72
N PHE A 91 1.21 3.30 4.14
CA PHE A 91 0.20 2.46 3.48
C PHE A 91 0.10 2.87 2.01
N PRO A 92 0.21 1.92 1.06
CA PRO A 92 -0.02 2.22 -0.35
C PRO A 92 -1.53 2.30 -0.64
N LEU A 93 -1.91 3.30 -1.42
CA LEU A 93 -3.29 3.58 -1.79
C LEU A 93 -3.40 3.78 -3.30
N VAL A 94 -4.57 3.49 -3.85
CA VAL A 94 -4.90 3.79 -5.24
C VAL A 94 -6.10 4.74 -5.25
N ALA A 95 -5.85 6.01 -5.51
CA ALA A 95 -6.87 7.04 -5.60
C ALA A 95 -7.52 7.06 -6.99
N VAL A 96 -8.73 7.60 -7.09
CA VAL A 96 -9.46 7.75 -8.36
C VAL A 96 -9.73 9.22 -8.61
N SER A 97 -9.29 9.75 -9.74
CA SER A 97 -9.56 11.12 -10.17
C SER A 97 -11.07 11.37 -10.31
N SER A 98 -11.56 12.49 -9.78
CA SER A 98 -12.95 12.90 -9.97
C SER A 98 -13.22 13.42 -11.38
N GLU A 99 -12.20 13.96 -12.06
CA GLU A 99 -12.33 14.58 -13.38
C GLU A 99 -12.24 13.55 -14.51
N SER A 100 -11.22 12.69 -14.47
CA SER A 100 -10.94 11.73 -15.55
C SER A 100 -11.33 10.29 -15.21
N GLY A 101 -11.50 9.97 -13.93
CA GLY A 101 -11.64 8.59 -13.46
C GLY A 101 -10.36 7.76 -13.54
N VAL A 102 -9.25 8.35 -14.00
CA VAL A 102 -7.93 7.70 -14.00
C VAL A 102 -7.53 7.39 -12.56
N ARG A 103 -6.95 6.20 -12.38
CA ARG A 103 -6.44 5.76 -11.09
C ARG A 103 -5.00 6.22 -10.88
N VAL A 104 -4.67 6.55 -9.64
CA VAL A 104 -3.39 7.13 -9.25
C VAL A 104 -2.86 6.42 -8.02
N CYS A 105 -1.64 5.88 -8.11
CA CYS A 105 -0.97 5.36 -6.92
C CYS A 105 -0.41 6.48 -6.06
N THR A 106 -0.64 6.37 -4.77
CA THR A 106 -0.17 7.28 -3.74
C THR A 106 0.14 6.52 -2.45
N VAL A 107 0.66 7.22 -1.46
CA VAL A 107 0.87 6.68 -0.11
C VAL A 107 0.26 7.63 0.91
N ILE A 108 -0.18 7.05 2.02
CA ILE A 108 -0.39 7.82 3.25
C ILE A 108 0.62 7.34 4.29
N SER A 109 1.19 8.28 5.03
CA SER A 109 2.15 7.98 6.09
C SER A 109 1.66 8.45 7.45
N LEU A 110 1.94 7.65 8.47
CA LEU A 110 1.77 8.00 9.88
C LEU A 110 3.14 8.21 10.49
N THR A 111 3.43 9.45 10.89
CA THR A 111 4.58 9.77 11.73
C THR A 111 4.17 9.60 13.18
N GLU A 112 4.64 8.54 13.82
CA GLU A 112 4.24 8.23 15.20
C GLU A 112 4.82 9.25 16.18
N ARG A 113 4.02 9.64 17.18
CA ARG A 113 4.49 10.53 18.24
C ARG A 113 5.36 9.74 19.22
N SER A 114 6.58 10.22 19.45
CA SER A 114 7.51 9.59 20.39
C SER A 114 6.88 9.46 21.78
N GLY A 115 7.03 8.29 22.42
CA GLY A 115 6.50 8.01 23.76
C GLY A 115 5.00 7.69 23.84
N VAL A 116 4.30 7.55 22.71
CA VAL A 116 2.85 7.27 22.66
C VAL A 116 2.58 5.89 22.07
N THR A 117 1.36 5.41 22.25
CA THR A 117 0.80 4.16 21.70
C THR A 117 0.99 4.09 20.18
N ALA A 118 1.44 2.94 19.65
CA ALA A 118 1.50 2.71 18.21
C ALA A 118 0.16 2.98 17.54
N GLY A 119 0.17 3.61 16.36
CA GLY A 119 -1.03 4.08 15.69
C GLY A 119 -1.49 5.49 16.08
N SER A 120 -0.72 6.20 16.91
CA SER A 120 -0.94 7.61 17.24
C SER A 120 0.14 8.49 16.62
N GLY A 121 -0.27 9.60 16.00
CA GLY A 121 0.68 10.44 15.28
C GLY A 121 0.02 11.42 14.31
N THR A 122 0.85 11.96 13.43
CA THR A 122 0.43 12.88 12.37
C THR A 122 0.38 12.14 11.04
N TRP A 123 -0.75 12.24 10.37
CA TRP A 123 -0.95 11.69 9.03
C TRP A 123 -0.55 12.71 7.96
N SER A 124 0.07 12.24 6.88
CA SER A 124 0.39 13.07 5.72
C SER A 124 0.42 12.28 4.42
N PHE A 125 0.03 12.95 3.34
CA PHE A 125 0.25 12.53 1.96
C PHE A 125 1.55 13.14 1.39
N PRO A 126 2.14 12.54 0.36
CA PRO A 126 3.28 13.13 -0.35
C PRO A 126 2.88 14.45 -1.01
N SER A 127 3.82 15.39 -1.09
CA SER A 127 3.57 16.72 -1.67
C SER A 127 3.41 16.66 -3.20
N SER A 128 4.20 15.80 -3.85
CA SER A 128 4.11 15.56 -5.29
C SER A 128 2.86 14.76 -5.65
N VAL A 129 2.13 15.26 -6.65
CA VAL A 129 0.93 14.62 -7.18
C VAL A 129 1.34 13.38 -7.98
N ALA A 130 0.81 12.23 -7.62
CA ALA A 130 0.80 10.99 -8.39
C ALA A 130 2.15 10.29 -8.55
N VAL A 131 2.24 9.09 -7.96
CA VAL A 131 3.37 8.20 -8.22
C VAL A 131 3.21 7.54 -9.59
N ALA A 132 1.99 7.28 -10.08
CA ALA A 132 1.76 6.87 -11.48
C ALA A 132 0.31 7.15 -11.90
N GLU A 133 0.08 7.80 -13.03
CA GLU A 133 -1.24 7.82 -13.68
C GLU A 133 -1.52 6.47 -14.35
N GLY A 134 -2.79 6.06 -14.34
CA GLY A 134 -3.21 4.74 -14.82
C GLY A 134 -2.68 3.63 -13.92
N CYS A 135 -2.69 3.84 -12.59
CA CYS A 135 -2.20 2.85 -11.64
C CYS A 135 -3.31 1.89 -11.18
N VAL A 136 -3.03 0.60 -11.17
CA VAL A 136 -3.99 -0.45 -10.78
C VAL A 136 -3.74 -0.91 -9.35
N ALA A 137 -2.48 -1.04 -8.95
CA ALA A 137 -2.06 -1.51 -7.63
C ALA A 137 -0.68 -0.95 -7.28
N ALA A 138 -0.36 -0.87 -5.99
CA ALA A 138 0.95 -0.48 -5.48
C ALA A 138 1.37 -1.34 -4.28
N THR A 139 2.61 -1.83 -4.32
CA THR A 139 3.25 -2.55 -3.22
C THR A 139 4.44 -1.76 -2.71
N LEU A 140 4.52 -1.56 -1.39
CA LEU A 140 5.67 -0.94 -0.75
C LEU A 140 6.67 -1.99 -0.26
N LEU A 141 7.94 -1.63 -0.30
CA LEU A 141 9.02 -2.42 0.28
C LEU A 141 10.13 -1.51 0.83
N GLU A 142 10.78 -1.99 1.89
CA GLU A 142 12.06 -1.46 2.35
C GLU A 142 13.17 -2.41 1.91
N TRP A 143 14.08 -1.94 1.06
CA TRP A 143 15.21 -2.72 0.58
C TRP A 143 16.47 -1.87 0.54
N LYS A 144 17.60 -2.39 1.07
CA LYS A 144 18.87 -1.65 1.13
C LYS A 144 18.72 -0.25 1.74
N LYS A 145 17.90 -0.15 2.80
CA LYS A 145 17.57 1.11 3.51
C LYS A 145 16.87 2.17 2.64
N LYS A 146 16.25 1.77 1.53
CA LYS A 146 15.46 2.62 0.66
C LYS A 146 13.99 2.26 0.77
N LEU A 147 13.13 3.28 0.74
CA LEU A 147 11.69 3.10 0.60
C LEU A 147 11.35 3.06 -0.89
N LEU A 148 10.81 1.92 -1.33
CA LEU A 148 10.49 1.65 -2.72
C LEU A 148 8.99 1.36 -2.88
N MET A 149 8.44 1.71 -4.04
CA MET A 149 7.08 1.38 -4.46
C MET A 149 7.13 0.70 -5.82
N ILE A 150 6.51 -0.47 -5.91
CA ILE A 150 6.23 -1.14 -7.18
C ILE A 150 4.78 -0.84 -7.52
N ALA A 151 4.57 -0.06 -8.57
CA ALA A 151 3.25 0.25 -9.10
C ALA A 151 2.95 -0.65 -10.31
N VAL A 152 1.71 -1.12 -10.41
CA VAL A 152 1.19 -1.81 -11.60
C VAL A 152 0.39 -0.80 -12.41
N THR A 153 0.70 -0.66 -13.69
CA THR A 153 -0.03 0.25 -14.59
C THR A 153 -1.17 -0.47 -15.32
N GLU A 154 -2.14 0.29 -15.84
CA GLU A 154 -3.24 -0.17 -16.68
C GLU A 154 -2.75 -0.87 -17.96
N LEU A 155 -1.53 -0.54 -18.41
CA LEU A 155 -0.84 -1.20 -19.52
C LEU A 155 -0.14 -2.51 -19.12
N ARG A 156 -0.45 -3.07 -17.94
CA ARG A 156 0.19 -4.27 -17.38
C ARG A 156 1.71 -4.17 -17.38
N ARG A 157 2.24 -3.09 -16.82
CA ARG A 157 3.68 -2.93 -16.57
C ARG A 157 3.93 -2.57 -15.12
N TYR A 158 4.99 -3.14 -14.56
CA TYR A 158 5.55 -2.66 -13.32
C TYR A 158 6.31 -1.35 -13.54
N ARG A 159 6.22 -0.46 -12.57
CA ARG A 159 7.06 0.74 -12.45
C ARG A 159 7.61 0.81 -11.04
N LEU A 160 8.91 1.06 -10.92
CA LEU A 160 9.59 1.16 -9.64
C LEU A 160 9.82 2.63 -9.30
N TYR A 161 9.45 3.02 -8.09
CA TYR A 161 9.66 4.35 -7.55
C TYR A 161 10.49 4.28 -6.29
N GLU A 162 11.36 5.26 -6.11
CA GLU A 162 12.16 5.43 -4.90
C GLU A 162 11.81 6.74 -4.21
N SER A 163 11.81 6.71 -2.88
CA SER A 163 11.74 7.91 -2.04
C SER A 163 13.01 8.05 -1.21
N ALA A 164 13.76 9.13 -1.45
CA ALA A 164 14.98 9.46 -0.71
C ALA A 164 14.72 10.30 0.55
N ASP A 165 13.50 10.83 0.71
CA ASP A 165 13.10 11.80 1.72
C ASP A 165 11.99 11.26 2.65
N ALA A 166 12.02 9.95 2.90
CA ALA A 166 11.07 9.26 3.77
C ALA A 166 9.60 9.50 3.38
N GLY A 167 9.32 9.34 2.09
CA GLY A 167 8.00 9.30 1.47
C GLY A 167 7.40 10.65 1.11
N ALA A 168 8.15 11.76 1.20
CA ALA A 168 7.64 13.09 0.87
C ALA A 168 7.58 13.32 -0.66
N THR A 169 8.58 12.81 -1.39
CA THR A 169 8.63 12.77 -2.84
C THR A 169 8.99 11.37 -3.34
N TRP A 170 8.54 11.06 -4.55
CA TRP A 170 8.74 9.78 -5.20
C TRP A 170 9.21 10.01 -6.64
N THR A 171 10.27 9.31 -7.03
CA THR A 171 10.83 9.43 -8.39
C THR A 171 10.82 8.08 -9.08
N GLU A 172 10.32 8.03 -10.32
CA GLU A 172 10.35 6.81 -11.12
C GLU A 172 11.80 6.43 -11.44
N THR A 173 12.17 5.21 -11.11
CA THR A 173 13.49 4.67 -11.45
C THR A 173 13.41 4.09 -12.86
N THR A 174 13.51 4.97 -13.85
CA THR A 174 13.38 4.62 -15.28
C THR A 174 14.71 4.10 -15.84
N GLY A 175 14.96 2.81 -15.68
CA GLY A 175 16.04 2.09 -16.39
C GLY A 175 17.46 2.28 -15.84
N THR A 176 18.32 1.31 -16.19
CA THR A 176 19.77 1.13 -15.91
C THR A 176 20.34 1.39 -14.49
N HIS A 177 19.65 2.08 -13.60
CA HIS A 177 20.18 2.54 -12.30
C HIS A 177 19.30 2.17 -11.09
N ALA A 178 18.39 1.18 -11.22
CA ALA A 178 17.88 0.38 -10.10
C ALA A 178 18.54 -1.01 -10.15
N PRO A 179 19.65 -1.24 -9.44
CA PRO A 179 20.42 -2.47 -9.62
C PRO A 179 19.59 -3.70 -9.19
N LEU A 180 19.32 -4.59 -10.15
CA LEU A 180 18.61 -5.89 -10.06
C LEU A 180 17.07 -5.84 -10.03
N LEU A 181 16.44 -5.12 -9.10
CA LEU A 181 14.98 -5.18 -8.97
C LEU A 181 14.26 -4.53 -10.18
N GLY A 182 14.77 -3.40 -10.67
CA GLY A 182 14.21 -2.75 -11.86
C GLY A 182 14.32 -3.64 -13.11
N ASP A 183 15.46 -4.31 -13.29
CA ASP A 183 15.68 -5.23 -14.41
C ASP A 183 14.76 -6.45 -14.36
N PHE A 184 14.56 -7.03 -13.17
CA PHE A 184 13.60 -8.11 -12.96
C PHE A 184 12.18 -7.66 -13.33
N LEU A 185 11.73 -6.51 -12.82
CA LEU A 185 10.39 -5.99 -13.07
C LEU A 185 10.15 -5.66 -14.55
N ASN A 186 11.18 -5.25 -15.29
CA ASN A 186 11.10 -5.04 -16.74
C ASN A 186 10.95 -6.35 -17.53
N GLY A 187 11.42 -7.48 -16.97
CA GLY A 187 11.36 -8.80 -17.59
C GLY A 187 10.11 -9.62 -17.26
N VAL A 188 9.25 -9.13 -16.35
CA VAL A 188 8.09 -9.88 -15.85
C VAL A 188 6.81 -9.07 -16.05
N GLU A 189 5.81 -9.69 -16.67
CA GLU A 189 4.47 -9.11 -16.79
C GLU A 189 3.68 -9.26 -15.46
N PRO A 190 3.02 -8.19 -14.98
CA PRO A 190 2.18 -8.24 -13.79
C PRO A 190 1.03 -9.26 -13.92
N GLY A 191 0.92 -10.13 -12.92
CA GLY A 191 -0.17 -11.09 -12.74
C GLY A 191 -1.11 -10.69 -11.60
N GLU A 192 -2.23 -11.42 -11.51
CA GLU A 192 -3.17 -11.25 -10.41
C GLU A 192 -2.62 -11.87 -9.12
N GLY A 193 -2.59 -11.08 -8.04
CA GLY A 193 -2.13 -11.54 -6.73
C GLY A 193 -0.61 -11.65 -6.61
N ASP A 194 0.13 -10.96 -7.47
CA ASP A 194 1.57 -10.80 -7.36
C ASP A 194 1.91 -9.98 -6.08
N ASP A 195 2.85 -10.48 -5.26
CA ASP A 195 3.31 -9.80 -4.03
C ASP A 195 4.84 -9.83 -3.95
N PHE A 196 5.39 -8.80 -3.31
CA PHE A 196 6.82 -8.58 -3.15
C PHE A 196 7.12 -8.29 -1.68
N ILE A 197 7.96 -9.12 -1.06
CA ILE A 197 8.42 -8.90 0.32
C ILE A 197 9.95 -8.85 0.34
N THR A 198 10.52 -8.21 1.35
CA THR A 198 11.97 -8.26 1.60
C THR A 198 12.26 -9.21 2.74
N ALA A 199 13.40 -9.91 2.64
CA ALA A 199 13.86 -10.86 3.64
C ALA A 199 15.39 -10.88 3.71
N THR A 200 15.92 -11.42 4.81
CA THR A 200 17.34 -11.70 4.96
C THR A 200 17.56 -13.20 5.02
N ILE A 201 18.22 -13.76 4.00
CA ILE A 201 18.51 -15.19 3.90
C ILE A 201 20.04 -15.36 3.87
N GLY A 202 20.59 -16.11 4.84
CA GLY A 202 22.03 -16.33 4.92
C GLY A 202 22.87 -15.04 5.02
N GLY A 203 22.33 -14.00 5.65
CA GLY A 203 22.98 -12.69 5.75
C GLY A 203 22.86 -11.78 4.51
N THR A 204 22.13 -12.22 3.48
CA THR A 204 21.89 -11.44 2.25
C THR A 204 20.48 -10.89 2.22
N GLU A 205 20.32 -9.59 1.97
CA GLU A 205 19.02 -8.97 1.71
C GLU A 205 18.53 -9.35 0.31
N VAL A 206 17.34 -9.96 0.24
CA VAL A 206 16.69 -10.41 -0.99
C VAL A 206 15.30 -9.82 -1.12
N VAL A 207 14.78 -9.80 -2.35
CA VAL A 207 13.36 -9.54 -2.62
C VAL A 207 12.73 -10.87 -3.02
N LEU A 208 11.72 -11.29 -2.27
CA LEU A 208 10.93 -12.47 -2.59
C LEU A 208 9.72 -12.04 -3.40
N PHE A 209 9.56 -12.64 -4.58
CA PHE A 209 8.41 -12.43 -5.46
C PHE A 209 7.51 -13.67 -5.42
N ALA A 210 6.27 -13.47 -5.01
CA ALA A 210 5.26 -14.51 -4.99
C ALA A 210 4.20 -14.22 -6.05
N ARG A 211 3.84 -15.24 -6.85
CA ARG A 211 2.71 -15.14 -7.78
C ARG A 211 1.81 -16.34 -7.77
N ARG A 212 0.53 -16.08 -8.06
CA ARG A 212 -0.44 -17.12 -8.36
C ARG A 212 -0.31 -17.48 -9.83
N TRP A 213 -0.08 -18.76 -10.10
CA TRP A 213 -0.10 -19.32 -11.43
C TRP A 213 -1.35 -20.17 -11.61
N HIS A 214 -2.12 -19.88 -12.65
CA HIS A 214 -3.27 -20.70 -13.01
C HIS A 214 -2.83 -21.81 -13.96
N SER A 215 -2.99 -23.05 -13.55
CA SER A 215 -2.84 -24.21 -14.43
C SER A 215 -4.22 -24.67 -14.87
N TYR A 216 -4.44 -24.75 -16.18
CA TYR A 216 -5.66 -25.33 -16.73
C TYR A 216 -5.40 -26.78 -17.15
N ASP A 217 -6.20 -27.69 -16.63
CA ASP A 217 -6.19 -29.09 -17.07
C ASP A 217 -7.27 -29.27 -18.15
N ASN A 218 -6.85 -29.46 -19.40
CA ASN A 218 -7.74 -29.68 -20.54
C ASN A 218 -8.59 -30.96 -20.42
N ALA A 219 -8.13 -31.97 -19.68
CA ALA A 219 -8.84 -33.25 -19.58
C ALA A 219 -9.98 -33.20 -18.56
N THR A 220 -9.77 -32.46 -17.46
CA THR A 220 -10.75 -32.34 -16.37
C THR A 220 -11.54 -31.04 -16.40
N GLY A 221 -11.09 -30.05 -17.18
CA GLY A 221 -11.62 -28.69 -17.16
C GLY A 221 -11.31 -27.92 -15.88
N ALA A 222 -10.44 -28.45 -15.01
CA ALA A 222 -10.13 -27.85 -13.72
C ALA A 222 -9.13 -26.70 -13.84
N ILE A 223 -9.35 -25.65 -13.07
CA ILE A 223 -8.38 -24.57 -12.84
C ILE A 223 -7.70 -24.86 -11.50
N GLY A 224 -6.41 -25.17 -11.55
CA GLY A 224 -5.54 -25.22 -10.39
C GLY A 224 -4.84 -23.87 -10.17
N CYS A 225 -4.54 -23.54 -8.92
CA CYS A 225 -3.71 -22.39 -8.56
C CYS A 225 -2.44 -22.91 -7.88
N VAL A 226 -1.27 -22.54 -8.41
CA VAL A 226 0.03 -22.84 -7.81
C VAL A 226 0.66 -21.53 -7.35
N LEU A 227 1.12 -21.47 -6.10
CA LEU A 227 1.92 -20.34 -5.61
C LEU A 227 3.39 -20.61 -5.97
N GLN A 228 3.98 -19.72 -6.76
CA GLN A 228 5.40 -19.75 -7.07
C GLN A 228 6.12 -18.67 -6.28
N LEU A 229 7.30 -19.02 -5.74
CA LEU A 229 8.18 -18.11 -5.02
C LEU A 229 9.51 -18.01 -5.76
N TRP A 230 9.92 -16.78 -6.04
CA TRP A 230 11.19 -16.43 -6.69
C TRP A 230 12.02 -15.58 -5.73
N VAL A 231 13.35 -15.73 -5.79
CA VAL A 231 14.35 -15.06 -4.92
C VAL A 231 15.40 -14.38 -5.77
#